data_AF-A0A3D8QSA8-F1
#
_entry.id   AF-A0A3D8QSA8-F1
#
_cell.length_a   1.000
_cell.length_b   1.000
_cell.length_c   1.000
_cell.angle_alpha   90.00
_cell.angle_beta   90.00
_cell.angle_gamma   90.00
#
_symmetry.space_group_name_H-M   'P 1'
#
loop_
_entity.id
_entity.type
_entity.pdbx_description
1 polymer ?
#
loop_
_entity_poly.entity_id
_entity_poly.type
_entity_poly.pdbx_seq_one_letter_code
_entity_poly.pdbx_strand_id
1 'polypeptide(L)'
;MAFMLMQTPDPLTLKDALPNFTHTTHIFLPINDARSVTVAEGGSHWSLLLVSVIDGVAFHYDSLSPSNFNEARLATQKLAQLLGRQLRFLNLEDSPQQENSSDCGVYVCIQMRHLLLSRLLSANAREKVSMSMGGKLVDANGGRKEMLRTIEGFRKEGERRRSVDQSSRSSSPFYKKGDSRSPPRIDS
;
A
#
# COMPACT_ATOMS: atom_id res chain seq x y z
N MET A 1 0.41 -3.42 -6.92
CA MET A 1 1.58 -4.31 -7.12
C MET A 1 1.25 -5.77 -6.80
N ALA A 2 0.85 -6.12 -5.57
CA ALA A 2 0.64 -7.52 -5.15
C ALA A 2 -0.32 -8.29 -6.07
N PHE A 3 -1.50 -7.74 -6.31
CA PHE A 3 -2.49 -8.36 -7.19
C PHE A 3 -1.97 -8.58 -8.61
N MET A 4 -1.39 -7.55 -9.24
CA MET A 4 -0.78 -7.68 -10.58
C MET A 4 0.31 -8.76 -10.61
N LEU A 5 1.18 -8.78 -9.59
CA LEU A 5 2.22 -9.80 -9.47
C LEU A 5 1.61 -11.20 -9.39
N MET A 6 0.59 -11.40 -8.53
CA MET A 6 -0.06 -12.69 -8.35
C MET A 6 -0.82 -13.16 -9.60
N GLN A 7 -1.43 -12.24 -10.36
CA GLN A 7 -2.26 -12.57 -11.52
C GLN A 7 -1.47 -12.69 -12.83
N THR A 8 -0.27 -12.10 -12.92
CA THR A 8 0.53 -12.17 -14.16
C THR A 8 1.26 -13.52 -14.25
N PRO A 9 1.09 -14.32 -15.32
CA PRO A 9 1.73 -15.62 -15.44
C PRO A 9 3.25 -15.56 -15.36
N ASP A 10 3.88 -14.66 -16.14
CA ASP A 10 5.30 -14.37 -16.08
C ASP A 10 5.56 -13.02 -15.38
N PRO A 11 6.06 -13.01 -14.13
CA PRO A 11 6.31 -11.77 -13.40
C PRO A 11 7.37 -10.88 -14.05
N LEU A 12 8.25 -11.41 -14.91
CA LEU A 12 9.28 -10.60 -15.58
C LEU A 12 8.69 -9.58 -16.55
N THR A 13 7.50 -9.85 -17.09
CA THR A 13 6.77 -8.91 -17.95
C THR A 13 6.30 -7.65 -17.21
N LEU A 14 6.31 -7.66 -15.87
CA LEU A 14 5.93 -6.52 -15.05
C LEU A 14 7.06 -5.54 -14.77
N LYS A 15 8.30 -5.82 -15.20
CA LYS A 15 9.47 -4.98 -14.86
C LYS A 15 9.28 -3.51 -15.21
N ASP A 16 8.69 -3.22 -16.36
CA ASP A 16 8.49 -1.85 -16.83
C ASP A 16 7.31 -1.15 -16.11
N ALA A 17 6.41 -1.92 -15.50
CA ALA A 17 5.24 -1.40 -14.76
C ALA A 17 5.49 -1.30 -13.25
N LEU A 18 6.61 -1.83 -12.75
CA LEU A 18 6.96 -1.89 -11.33
C LEU A 18 8.13 -0.94 -11.02
N PRO A 19 8.24 -0.49 -9.76
CA PRO A 19 9.37 0.35 -9.36
C PRO A 19 10.70 -0.41 -9.52
N ASN A 20 11.77 0.34 -9.72
CA ASN A 20 13.11 -0.25 -9.73
C ASN A 20 13.54 -0.69 -8.32
N PHE A 21 13.86 -1.97 -8.15
CA PHE A 21 14.26 -2.56 -6.87
C PHE A 21 15.78 -2.56 -6.60
N THR A 22 16.62 -1.98 -7.46
CA THR A 22 18.10 -2.05 -7.36
C THR A 22 18.64 -1.62 -5.98
N HIS A 23 18.02 -0.63 -5.33
CA HIS A 23 18.44 -0.12 -4.02
C HIS A 23 17.45 -0.45 -2.88
N THR A 24 16.48 -1.32 -3.15
CA THR A 24 15.45 -1.65 -2.17
C THR A 24 15.96 -2.67 -1.16
N THR A 25 15.90 -2.32 0.13
CA THR A 25 16.26 -3.24 1.22
C THR A 25 15.07 -4.07 1.70
N HIS A 26 13.90 -3.45 1.77
CA HIS A 26 12.67 -4.07 2.26
C HIS A 26 11.48 -3.73 1.37
N ILE A 27 10.58 -4.70 1.19
CA ILE A 27 9.33 -4.53 0.44
C ILE A 27 8.18 -4.94 1.35
N PHE A 28 7.25 -4.01 1.58
CA PHE A 28 5.98 -4.30 2.25
C PHE A 28 4.90 -4.52 1.19
N LEU A 29 4.27 -5.69 1.22
CA LEU A 29 3.31 -6.10 0.21
C LEU A 29 2.01 -6.58 0.89
N PRO A 30 0.94 -5.77 0.87
CA PRO A 30 -0.39 -6.22 1.26
C PRO A 30 -0.84 -7.36 0.33
N ILE A 31 -1.22 -8.50 0.91
CA ILE A 31 -1.70 -9.68 0.20
C ILE A 31 -3.22 -9.76 0.35
N ASN A 32 -3.88 -10.17 -0.72
CA ASN A 32 -5.33 -10.38 -0.76
C ASN A 32 -5.65 -11.62 -1.60
N ASP A 33 -6.70 -12.32 -1.22
CA ASP A 33 -7.20 -13.57 -1.82
C ASP A 33 -8.04 -13.38 -3.09
N ALA A 34 -8.08 -12.18 -3.68
CA ALA A 34 -8.73 -11.95 -4.97
C ALA A 34 -8.13 -12.84 -6.06
N ARG A 35 -8.99 -13.64 -6.71
CA ARG A 35 -8.59 -14.59 -7.75
C ARG A 35 -8.86 -14.12 -9.18
N SER A 36 -9.85 -13.25 -9.38
CA SER A 36 -10.28 -12.84 -10.71
C SER A 36 -9.93 -11.39 -11.00
N VAL A 37 -9.32 -11.15 -12.16
CA VAL A 37 -9.07 -9.80 -12.70
C VAL A 37 -10.33 -9.13 -13.24
N THR A 38 -11.41 -9.88 -13.47
CA THR A 38 -12.66 -9.35 -14.03
C THR A 38 -13.67 -8.92 -12.97
N VAL A 39 -13.42 -9.27 -11.70
CA VAL A 39 -14.30 -8.92 -10.59
C VAL A 39 -13.67 -7.76 -9.83
N ALA A 40 -14.30 -6.59 -9.92
CA ALA A 40 -13.94 -5.44 -9.11
C ALA A 40 -14.13 -5.76 -7.62
N GLU A 41 -13.24 -5.23 -6.77
CA GLU A 41 -13.32 -5.38 -5.31
C GLU A 41 -13.37 -6.85 -4.84
N GLY A 42 -12.79 -7.76 -5.63
CA GLY A 42 -12.67 -9.17 -5.26
C GLY A 42 -11.77 -9.38 -4.04
N GLY A 43 -11.85 -10.58 -3.48
CA GLY A 43 -11.13 -10.96 -2.26
C GLY A 43 -11.90 -10.60 -0.99
N SER A 44 -11.66 -11.36 0.07
CA SER A 44 -12.33 -11.24 1.37
C SER A 44 -11.38 -10.92 2.51
N HIS A 45 -10.09 -11.23 2.35
CA HIS A 45 -9.13 -11.16 3.45
C HIS A 45 -7.83 -10.46 3.06
N TRP A 46 -7.25 -9.74 4.01
CA TRP A 46 -5.99 -9.03 3.85
C TRP A 46 -4.95 -9.55 4.84
N SER A 47 -3.73 -9.79 4.35
CA SER A 47 -2.58 -10.11 5.17
C SER A 47 -1.35 -9.32 4.70
N LEU A 48 -0.23 -9.41 5.41
CA LEU A 48 0.98 -8.65 5.10
C LEU A 48 2.14 -9.59 4.79
N LEU A 49 2.82 -9.35 3.66
CA LEU A 49 4.11 -9.95 3.35
C LEU A 49 5.19 -8.85 3.45
N LEU A 50 6.16 -9.05 4.33
CA LEU A 50 7.35 -8.21 4.44
C LEU A 50 8.57 -8.98 3.93
N VAL A 51 9.18 -8.49 2.87
CA VAL A 51 10.37 -9.09 2.27
C VAL A 51 11.60 -8.29 2.64
N SER A 52 12.56 -8.92 3.33
CA SER A 52 13.94 -8.44 3.41
C SER A 52 14.69 -8.93 2.17
N VAL A 53 14.97 -8.00 1.25
CA VAL A 53 15.70 -8.27 0.01
C VAL A 53 17.17 -8.59 0.32
N ILE A 54 17.72 -7.93 1.34
CA ILE A 54 19.12 -8.11 1.77
C ILE A 54 19.35 -9.47 2.42
N ASP A 55 18.38 -9.96 3.20
CA ASP A 55 18.49 -11.26 3.88
C ASP A 55 17.92 -12.41 3.05
N GLY A 56 17.19 -12.11 1.97
CA GLY A 56 16.53 -13.12 1.14
C GLY A 56 15.39 -13.85 1.88
N VAL A 57 14.62 -13.13 2.70
CA VAL A 57 13.55 -13.72 3.53
C VAL A 57 12.25 -12.95 3.36
N ALA A 58 11.15 -13.67 3.24
CA ALA A 58 9.79 -13.14 3.18
C ALA A 58 8.99 -13.60 4.41
N PHE A 59 8.60 -12.65 5.25
CA PHE A 59 7.83 -12.86 6.48
C PHE A 59 6.35 -12.59 6.20
N HIS A 60 5.50 -13.59 6.42
CA HIS A 60 4.06 -13.47 6.27
C HIS A 60 3.37 -13.32 7.63
N TYR A 61 2.56 -12.27 7.75
CA TYR A 61 1.76 -11.94 8.92
C TYR A 61 0.29 -12.01 8.55
N ASP A 62 -0.44 -12.91 9.20
CA ASP A 62 -1.85 -13.15 8.95
C ASP A 62 -2.64 -13.06 10.25
N SER A 63 -3.59 -12.12 10.30
CA SER A 63 -4.48 -11.94 11.46
C SER A 63 -5.65 -12.93 11.48
N LEU A 64 -5.83 -13.71 10.40
CA LEU A 64 -6.79 -14.81 10.30
C LEU A 64 -6.06 -16.04 9.75
N SER A 65 -5.01 -16.47 10.44
CA SER A 65 -4.19 -17.60 9.98
C SER A 65 -5.03 -18.89 9.92
N PRO A 66 -4.87 -19.74 8.89
CA PRO A 66 -3.91 -19.66 7.77
C PRO A 66 -4.49 -19.10 6.46
N SER A 67 -5.45 -18.17 6.50
CA SER A 67 -6.31 -17.79 5.37
C SER A 67 -5.56 -17.41 4.09
N ASN A 68 -4.46 -16.64 4.17
CA ASN A 68 -3.70 -16.16 3.00
C ASN A 68 -2.35 -16.88 2.79
N PHE A 69 -2.15 -18.06 3.38
CA PHE A 69 -0.87 -18.77 3.31
C PHE A 69 -0.41 -19.03 1.86
N ASN A 70 -1.30 -19.53 1.01
CA ASN A 70 -0.97 -19.92 -0.36
C ASN A 70 -0.70 -18.68 -1.22
N GLU A 71 -1.50 -17.64 -1.05
CA GLU A 71 -1.42 -16.34 -1.71
C GLU A 71 -0.07 -15.68 -1.39
N ALA A 72 0.31 -15.63 -0.12
CA ALA A 72 1.58 -15.07 0.33
C ALA A 72 2.79 -15.89 -0.15
N ARG A 73 2.67 -17.23 -0.16
CA ARG A 73 3.70 -18.12 -0.70
C ARG A 73 3.88 -17.91 -2.20
N LEU A 74 2.80 -17.80 -2.97
CA LEU A 74 2.84 -17.52 -4.41
C LEU A 74 3.45 -16.15 -4.69
N ALA A 75 3.02 -15.12 -3.95
CA ALA A 75 3.59 -13.77 -4.07
C ALA A 75 5.11 -13.78 -3.81
N THR A 76 5.56 -14.55 -2.81
CA THR A 76 6.98 -14.72 -2.51
C THR A 76 7.74 -15.35 -3.68
N GLN A 77 7.20 -16.43 -4.27
CA GLN A 77 7.82 -17.10 -5.41
C GLN A 77 7.94 -16.17 -6.63
N LYS A 78 6.88 -15.44 -6.96
CA LYS A 78 6.89 -14.51 -8.10
C LYS A 78 7.80 -13.32 -7.87
N LEU A 79 7.85 -12.80 -6.64
CA LEU A 79 8.77 -11.72 -6.29
C LEU A 79 10.23 -12.19 -6.33
N ALA A 80 10.51 -13.41 -5.90
CA ALA A 80 11.85 -14.02 -6.01
C ALA A 80 12.35 -14.06 -7.46
N GLN A 81 11.47 -14.47 -8.39
CA GLN A 81 11.77 -14.45 -9.83
C GLN A 81 12.01 -13.02 -10.33
N LEU A 82 11.15 -12.06 -9.97
CA LEU A 82 11.28 -10.66 -10.38
C LEU A 82 12.60 -10.03 -9.89
N LEU A 83 12.99 -10.33 -8.66
CA LEU A 83 14.22 -9.83 -8.04
C LEU A 83 15.48 -10.58 -8.51
N GLY A 84 15.33 -11.72 -9.20
CA GLY A 84 16.44 -12.61 -9.55
C GLY A 84 17.17 -13.16 -8.31
N ARG A 85 16.44 -13.37 -7.20
CA ARG A 85 16.99 -13.78 -5.91
C ARG A 85 16.12 -14.84 -5.26
N GLN A 86 16.72 -15.82 -4.61
CA GLN A 86 15.96 -16.79 -3.82
C GLN A 86 15.41 -16.09 -2.56
N LEU A 87 14.12 -16.29 -2.29
CA LEU A 87 13.47 -15.83 -1.05
C LEU A 87 12.99 -17.03 -0.24
N ARG A 88 13.42 -17.11 1.02
CA ARG A 88 12.86 -18.07 1.98
C ARG A 88 11.56 -17.53 2.53
N PHE A 89 10.47 -18.28 2.36
CA PHE A 89 9.17 -17.95 2.93
C PHE A 89 9.08 -18.41 4.39
N LEU A 90 8.68 -17.51 5.29
CA LEU A 90 8.41 -17.78 6.70
C LEU A 90 7.00 -17.30 7.04
N ASN A 91 6.12 -18.24 7.39
CA ASN A 91 4.79 -17.93 7.91
C ASN A 91 4.88 -17.71 9.42
N LEU A 92 4.57 -16.50 9.91
CA LEU A 92 4.69 -16.18 11.32
C LEU A 92 3.42 -16.57 12.08
N GLU A 93 3.48 -17.73 12.73
CA GLU A 93 2.38 -18.31 13.52
C GLU A 93 2.03 -17.49 14.77
N ASP A 94 2.95 -16.64 15.23
CA ASP A 94 2.79 -15.78 16.40
C ASP A 94 2.26 -14.38 16.04
N SER A 95 1.69 -14.21 14.84
CA SER A 95 1.03 -12.98 14.42
C SER A 95 -0.21 -12.70 15.27
N PRO A 96 -0.47 -11.43 15.67
CA PRO A 96 -1.69 -11.07 16.38
C PRO A 96 -2.94 -11.45 15.59
N GLN A 97 -3.84 -12.21 16.21
CA GLN A 97 -5.08 -12.66 15.59
C GLN A 97 -6.21 -11.63 15.81
N GLN A 98 -7.09 -11.49 14.83
CA GLN A 98 -8.28 -10.64 14.92
C GLN A 98 -9.44 -11.39 15.57
N GLU A 99 -10.29 -10.65 16.28
CA GLU A 99 -11.48 -11.22 16.94
C GLU A 99 -12.75 -11.14 16.07
N ASN A 100 -12.75 -10.33 15.01
CA ASN A 100 -13.89 -10.13 14.12
C ASN A 100 -13.54 -10.44 12.66
N SER A 101 -14.49 -10.31 11.73
CA SER A 101 -14.30 -10.68 10.32
C SER A 101 -13.82 -9.54 9.40
N SER A 102 -13.57 -8.33 9.92
CA SER A 102 -13.41 -7.12 9.08
C SER A 102 -12.18 -6.26 9.38
N ASP A 103 -11.45 -6.56 10.43
CA ASP A 103 -10.28 -5.79 10.86
C ASP A 103 -8.97 -6.19 10.18
N CYS A 104 -8.95 -7.22 9.33
CA CYS A 104 -7.73 -7.72 8.67
C CYS A 104 -6.90 -6.62 7.98
N GLY A 105 -7.55 -5.71 7.24
CA GLY A 105 -6.87 -4.56 6.62
C GLY A 105 -6.32 -3.56 7.64
N VAL A 106 -6.98 -3.41 8.80
CA VAL A 106 -6.50 -2.56 9.90
C VAL A 106 -5.25 -3.18 10.53
N TYR A 107 -5.26 -4.50 10.74
CA TYR A 107 -4.10 -5.25 11.22
C TYR A 107 -2.91 -5.11 10.28
N VAL A 108 -3.10 -5.22 8.95
CA VAL A 108 -2.03 -5.00 7.95
C VAL A 108 -1.36 -3.63 8.14
N CYS A 109 -2.15 -2.55 8.24
CA CYS A 109 -1.62 -1.20 8.42
C CYS A 109 -0.88 -1.01 9.76
N ILE A 110 -1.45 -1.51 10.87
CA ILE A 110 -0.82 -1.40 12.20
C ILE A 110 0.49 -2.18 12.23
N GLN A 111 0.49 -3.42 11.72
CA GLN A 111 1.69 -4.26 11.67
C GLN A 111 2.76 -3.62 10.78
N MET A 112 2.40 -3.11 9.60
CA MET A 112 3.31 -2.38 8.72
C MET A 112 3.96 -1.19 9.43
N ARG A 113 3.16 -0.35 10.10
CA ARG A 113 3.65 0.80 10.86
C ARG A 113 4.61 0.38 11.97
N HIS A 114 4.27 -0.66 12.74
CA HIS A 114 5.12 -1.15 13.83
C HIS A 114 6.43 -1.72 13.33
N LEU A 115 6.39 -2.60 12.33
CA LEU A 115 7.58 -3.22 11.74
C LEU A 115 8.50 -2.15 11.14
N LEU A 116 7.95 -1.15 10.44
CA LEU A 116 8.77 -0.09 9.88
C LEU A 116 9.41 0.77 10.98
N LEU A 117 8.60 1.38 11.84
CA LEU A 117 9.06 2.41 12.78
C LEU A 117 9.79 1.84 14.00
N SER A 118 9.31 0.72 14.53
CA SER A 118 9.77 0.17 15.82
C SER A 118 10.70 -1.03 15.66
N ARG A 119 10.90 -1.55 14.44
CA ARG A 119 11.83 -2.66 14.17
C ARG A 119 12.91 -2.25 13.19
N LEU A 120 12.54 -1.88 11.97
CA LEU A 120 13.51 -1.66 10.89
C LEU A 120 14.26 -0.33 11.03
N LEU A 121 13.56 0.77 11.33
CA LEU A 121 14.19 2.09 11.43
C LEU A 121 14.84 2.38 12.78
N SER A 122 14.44 1.67 13.83
CA SER A 122 15.02 1.82 15.17
C SER A 122 16.23 0.92 15.41
N ALA A 123 16.50 -0.03 14.52
CA ALA A 123 17.60 -0.96 14.68
C ALA A 123 18.94 -0.33 14.30
N ASN A 124 19.95 -0.59 15.12
CA ASN A 124 21.33 -0.28 14.76
C ASN A 124 21.79 -1.25 13.66
N ALA A 125 22.66 -0.79 12.75
CA ALA A 125 23.14 -1.56 11.60
C ALA A 125 23.83 -2.90 11.93
N ARG A 126 24.12 -3.18 13.20
CA ARG A 126 24.76 -4.42 13.69
C ARG A 126 23.84 -5.33 14.51
N GLU A 127 22.61 -4.91 14.78
CA GLU A 127 21.70 -5.66 15.65
C GLU A 127 20.79 -6.57 14.85
N LYS A 128 20.60 -7.79 15.34
CA LYS A 128 19.58 -8.69 14.79
C LYS A 128 18.21 -8.22 15.23
N VAL A 129 17.35 -7.93 14.27
CA VAL A 129 15.98 -7.50 14.52
C VAL A 129 15.07 -8.72 14.56
N SER A 130 14.35 -8.90 15.66
CA SER A 130 13.29 -9.90 15.71
C SER A 130 12.08 -9.41 14.91
N MET A 131 11.65 -10.25 13.96
CA MET A 131 10.48 -10.02 13.11
C MET A 131 9.19 -10.59 13.71
N SER A 132 9.28 -11.22 14.88
CA SER A 132 8.14 -11.76 15.63
C SER A 132 7.20 -10.63 16.11
N MET A 133 5.91 -10.91 16.02
CA MET A 133 4.82 -10.08 16.56
C MET A 133 4.11 -10.76 17.75
N GLY A 134 4.65 -11.88 18.23
CA GLY A 134 4.15 -12.58 19.41
C GLY A 134 4.04 -11.68 20.64
N GLY A 135 2.91 -11.77 21.33
CA GLY A 135 2.61 -10.96 22.52
C GLY A 135 2.35 -9.47 22.24
N LYS A 136 2.27 -9.04 20.98
CA LYS A 136 1.83 -7.68 20.63
C LYS A 136 0.31 -7.63 20.58
N LEU A 137 -0.26 -6.69 21.33
CA LEU A 137 -1.67 -6.36 21.26
C LEU A 137 -1.92 -5.35 20.15
N VAL A 138 -2.99 -5.55 19.39
CA VAL A 138 -3.41 -4.67 18.29
C VAL A 138 -4.72 -3.98 18.69
N ASP A 139 -4.69 -2.66 18.84
CA ASP A 139 -5.90 -1.86 19.02
C ASP A 139 -6.49 -1.49 17.65
N ALA A 140 -7.32 -2.38 17.11
CA ALA A 140 -7.96 -2.16 15.83
C ALA A 140 -8.97 -1.00 15.85
N ASN A 141 -9.66 -0.77 16.98
CA ASN A 141 -10.62 0.34 17.11
C ASN A 141 -9.91 1.69 17.05
N GLY A 142 -8.82 1.83 17.82
CA GLY A 142 -7.94 2.99 17.76
C GLY A 142 -7.34 3.18 16.37
N GLY A 143 -6.88 2.09 15.75
CA GLY A 143 -6.37 2.10 14.37
C GLY A 143 -7.37 2.64 13.35
N ARG A 144 -8.63 2.19 13.39
CA ARG A 144 -9.70 2.72 12.53
C ARG A 144 -9.91 4.22 12.73
N LYS A 145 -9.98 4.67 13.99
CA LYS A 145 -10.14 6.09 14.33
C LYS A 145 -8.97 6.93 13.83
N GLU A 146 -7.74 6.42 13.97
CA GLU A 146 -6.54 7.09 13.47
C GLU A 146 -6.55 7.22 11.95
N MET A 147 -6.86 6.14 11.22
CA MET A 147 -6.94 6.16 9.75
C MET A 147 -7.98 7.18 9.26
N LEU A 148 -9.17 7.19 9.86
CA LEU A 148 -10.21 8.17 9.51
C LEU A 148 -9.75 9.60 9.75
N ARG A 149 -9.09 9.88 10.88
CA ARG A 149 -8.53 11.22 11.16
C ARG A 149 -7.48 11.62 10.13
N THR A 150 -6.61 10.70 9.73
CA THR A 150 -5.58 10.94 8.71
C THR A 150 -6.20 11.27 7.35
N ILE A 151 -7.15 10.45 6.89
CA ILE A 151 -7.88 10.66 5.63
C ILE A 151 -8.57 12.02 5.63
N GLU A 152 -9.28 12.33 6.71
CA GLU A 152 -10.00 13.58 6.87
C GLU A 152 -9.07 14.80 6.90
N GLY A 153 -7.89 14.67 7.53
CA GLY A 153 -6.84 15.69 7.50
C GLY A 153 -6.38 16.01 6.09
N PHE A 154 -6.10 14.98 5.28
CA PHE A 154 -5.73 15.16 3.88
C PHE A 154 -6.86 15.74 3.03
N ARG A 155 -8.12 15.33 3.28
CA ARG A 155 -9.30 15.89 2.59
C ARG A 155 -9.39 17.40 2.81
N LYS A 156 -9.34 17.85 4.07
CA LYS A 156 -9.40 19.27 4.45
C LYS A 156 -8.25 20.08 3.84
N GLU A 157 -7.03 19.53 3.86
CA GLU A 157 -5.87 20.20 3.25
C GLU A 157 -6.04 20.32 1.72
N GLY A 158 -6.56 19.28 1.05
CA GLY A 158 -6.87 19.33 -0.37
C GLY A 158 -7.93 20.37 -0.73
N GLU A 159 -8.96 20.53 0.11
CA GLU A 159 -9.99 21.57 -0.06
C GLU A 159 -9.42 22.98 0.10
N ARG A 160 -8.56 23.17 1.10
CA ARG A 160 -7.87 24.44 1.34
C ARG A 160 -6.99 24.85 0.14
N ARG A 161 -6.26 23.90 -0.46
CA ARG A 161 -5.44 24.18 -1.66
C ARG A 161 -6.29 24.58 -2.86
N ARG A 162 -7.39 23.87 -3.10
CA ARG A 162 -8.30 24.20 -4.22
C ARG A 162 -8.99 25.55 -4.06
N SER A 163 -9.36 25.93 -2.83
CA SER A 163 -10.00 27.23 -2.59
C SER A 163 -9.01 28.39 -2.75
N VAL A 164 -7.75 28.22 -2.33
CA VAL A 164 -6.67 29.19 -2.58
C VAL A 164 -6.41 29.35 -4.08
N ASP A 165 -6.37 28.27 -4.86
CA ASP A 165 -6.17 28.36 -6.31
C ASP A 165 -7.33 29.07 -7.03
N GLN A 166 -8.57 28.88 -6.56
CA GLN A 166 -9.75 29.56 -7.10
C GLN A 166 -9.78 31.05 -6.74
N SER A 167 -9.42 31.43 -5.50
CA SER A 167 -9.34 32.83 -5.09
C SER A 167 -8.19 33.57 -5.78
N SER A 168 -7.07 32.89 -6.01
CA SER A 168 -5.94 33.42 -6.79
C SER A 168 -6.31 33.70 -8.25
N ARG A 169 -7.10 32.82 -8.88
CA ARG A 169 -7.57 33.02 -10.27
C ARG A 169 -8.59 34.14 -10.40
N SER A 170 -9.46 34.31 -9.41
CA SER A 170 -10.51 35.36 -9.41
C SER A 170 -9.98 36.74 -9.01
N SER A 171 -8.74 36.85 -8.52
CA SER A 171 -8.09 38.11 -8.13
C SER A 171 -7.23 38.74 -9.23
N SER A 172 -7.27 38.24 -10.48
CA SER A 172 -6.50 38.80 -11.58
C SER A 172 -7.03 40.19 -11.97
N PRO A 173 -6.26 41.30 -11.78
CA PRO A 173 -6.76 42.65 -12.03
C PRO A 173 -6.48 43.06 -13.47
N PHE A 174 -6.94 42.30 -14.46
CA PHE A 174 -6.86 42.71 -15.87
C PHE A 174 -8.04 42.14 -16.66
N TYR A 175 -9.17 42.85 -16.66
CA TYR A 175 -10.03 43.03 -17.84
C TYR A 175 -10.97 44.21 -17.56
N LYS A 176 -10.47 45.43 -17.77
CA LYS A 176 -11.36 46.59 -17.94
C LYS A 176 -12.00 46.47 -19.32
N LYS A 177 -13.27 46.12 -19.29
CA LYS A 177 -14.36 46.38 -20.25
C LYS A 177 -13.97 47.35 -21.38
N GLY A 178 -13.70 46.80 -22.57
CA GLY A 178 -13.68 47.54 -23.84
C GLY A 178 -14.83 47.05 -24.70
N ASP A 179 -15.73 47.97 -25.05
CA ASP A 179 -16.86 47.76 -25.96
C ASP A 179 -16.43 47.14 -27.30
N SER A 180 -17.14 46.12 -27.76
CA SER A 180 -17.52 46.00 -29.18
C SER A 180 -18.60 44.93 -29.34
N ARG A 181 -19.82 45.40 -29.63
CA ARG A 181 -20.89 44.60 -30.22
C ARG A 181 -20.52 44.32 -31.68
N SER A 182 -20.40 43.05 -32.07
CA SER A 182 -20.98 42.45 -33.30
C SER A 182 -20.34 41.07 -33.59
N PRO A 183 -21.11 40.03 -33.96
CA PRO A 183 -20.56 38.78 -34.49
C PRO A 183 -20.19 38.93 -35.97
N PRO A 184 -19.12 38.26 -36.46
CA PRO A 184 -18.79 38.27 -37.88
C PRO A 184 -19.79 37.40 -38.67
N ARG A 185 -20.39 37.99 -39.72
CA ARG A 185 -21.11 37.26 -40.77
C ARG A 185 -20.09 36.73 -41.79
N ILE A 186 -20.27 35.47 -42.20
CA ILE A 186 -19.58 34.86 -43.32
C ILE A 186 -20.51 34.99 -44.53
N ASP A 187 -20.12 35.78 -45.52
CA ASP A 187 -20.73 35.72 -46.85
C ASP A 187 -19.99 34.68 -47.72
N SER A 188 -20.75 34.12 -48.66
CA SER A 188 -20.46 32.98 -49.53
C SER A 188 -19.29 33.16 -50.50
#